data_AF-A0A519W2X8-F1
#
_entry.id   AF-A0A519W2X8-F1
#
_cell.length_a   1.000
_cell.length_b   1.000
_cell.length_c   1.000
_cell.angle_alpha   90.00
_cell.angle_beta   90.00
_cell.angle_gamma   90.00
#
_symmetry.space_group_name_H-M   'P 1'
#
loop_
_entity.id
_entity.type
_entity.pdbx_description
1 polymer ?
#
loop_
_entity_poly.entity_id
_entity_poly.type
_entity_poly.pdbx_seq_one_letter_code
_entity_poly.pdbx_strand_id
1 'polypeptide(L)'
;MLLPKTKRNIKRIIPFGVFWFIFALIYTMLERGIIGHLTKYPSTGVDYDFTRNVLLLPISGLMMGLLTGILEIGYFSKWFIKTSFTKKIVFKSLIYLVIVIVFLVIITFINTLYTLDIHS
;
A
#
# COMPACT_ATOMS: atom_id res chain seq x y z
N MET A 1 -25.90 2.74 -15.72
CA MET A 1 -25.75 3.92 -14.82
C MET A 1 -25.37 3.43 -13.42
N LEU A 2 -24.27 3.90 -12.84
CA LEU A 2 -23.92 3.54 -11.46
C LEU A 2 -24.91 4.18 -10.48
N LEU A 3 -25.31 3.44 -9.44
CA LEU A 3 -26.15 3.98 -8.37
C LEU A 3 -25.50 5.25 -7.77
N PRO A 4 -26.27 6.31 -7.47
CA PRO A 4 -25.72 7.55 -6.91
C PRO A 4 -24.89 7.35 -5.64
N LYS A 5 -25.29 6.37 -4.81
CA LYS A 5 -24.59 5.95 -3.59
C LYS A 5 -23.19 5.38 -3.91
N THR A 6 -23.10 4.52 -4.92
CA THR A 6 -21.84 3.90 -5.35
C THR A 6 -20.89 4.94 -5.94
N LYS A 7 -21.39 5.84 -6.79
CA LYS A 7 -20.59 6.95 -7.36
C LYS A 7 -19.99 7.84 -6.27
N ARG A 8 -20.75 8.15 -5.22
CA ARG A 8 -20.27 8.94 -4.08
C ARG A 8 -19.18 8.20 -3.29
N ASN A 9 -19.33 6.90 -3.08
CA ASN A 9 -18.34 6.11 -2.36
C ASN A 9 -17.02 6.02 -3.13
N ILE A 10 -17.08 5.77 -4.44
CA ILE A 10 -15.89 5.75 -5.31
C ILE A 10 -15.12 7.07 -5.22
N LYS A 11 -15.81 8.21 -5.32
CA LYS A 11 -15.18 9.54 -5.19
C LYS A 11 -14.48 9.76 -3.85
N ARG A 12 -14.93 9.09 -2.79
CA ARG A 12 -14.29 9.17 -1.47
C ARG A 12 -13.13 8.18 -1.30
N ILE A 13 -13.13 7.06 -2.03
CA ILE A 13 -12.08 6.03 -2.00
C ILE A 13 -10.86 6.50 -2.82
N ILE A 14 -11.07 7.07 -4.01
CA ILE A 14 -10.00 7.46 -4.94
C ILE A 14 -8.87 8.28 -4.28
N PRO A 15 -9.15 9.30 -3.43
CA PRO A 15 -8.10 10.06 -2.77
C PRO A 15 -7.11 9.21 -1.96
N PHE A 16 -7.55 8.11 -1.35
CA PHE A 16 -6.66 7.21 -0.60
C PHE A 16 -5.66 6.51 -1.54
N GLY A 17 -6.14 6.00 -2.67
CA GLY A 17 -5.29 5.38 -3.70
C GLY A 17 -4.30 6.38 -4.30
N VAL A 18 -4.76 7.57 -4.66
CA VAL A 18 -3.92 8.64 -5.24
C VAL A 18 -2.85 9.09 -4.26
N PHE A 19 -3.19 9.27 -2.98
CA PHE A 19 -2.23 9.65 -1.95
C PHE A 19 -1.12 8.61 -1.84
N TRP A 20 -1.46 7.33 -1.68
CA TRP A 20 -0.47 6.27 -1.59
C TRP A 20 0.39 6.13 -2.84
N PHE A 21 -0.20 6.30 -4.03
CA PHE A 21 0.53 6.27 -5.29
C PHE A 21 1.60 7.36 -5.38
N ILE A 22 1.24 8.60 -5.06
CA ILE A 22 2.16 9.73 -5.10
C ILE A 22 3.32 9.53 -4.11
N PHE A 23 3.02 9.12 -2.87
CA PHE A 23 4.06 8.90 -1.87
C PHE A 23 4.95 7.70 -2.19
N ALA A 24 4.41 6.65 -2.82
CA ALA A 24 5.21 5.53 -3.29
C ALA A 24 6.15 5.94 -4.45
N LEU A 25 5.70 6.81 -5.36
CA LEU A 25 6.58 7.40 -6.38
C LEU A 25 7.71 8.21 -5.75
N ILE A 26 7.39 9.10 -4.81
CA ILE A 26 8.39 9.89 -4.08
C ILE A 26 9.39 8.95 -3.39
N TYR A 27 8.91 7.89 -2.75
CA TYR A 27 9.75 6.89 -2.12
C TYR A 27 10.72 6.23 -3.10
N THR A 28 10.27 5.82 -4.29
CA THR A 28 11.17 5.18 -5.29
C THR A 28 12.28 6.11 -5.77
N MET A 29 11.99 7.41 -5.90
CA MET A 29 12.97 8.42 -6.28
C MET A 29 13.98 8.66 -5.15
N LEU A 30 13.49 8.72 -3.92
CA LEU A 30 14.32 8.87 -2.73
C LEU A 30 15.23 7.65 -2.53
N GLU A 31 14.70 6.44 -2.71
CA GLU A 31 15.45 5.20 -2.66
C GLU A 31 16.57 5.18 -3.71
N ARG A 32 16.26 5.55 -4.96
CA ARG A 32 17.27 5.65 -6.03
C ARG A 32 18.33 6.70 -5.73
N GLY A 33 17.94 7.84 -5.14
CA GLY A 33 18.85 8.90 -4.73
C GLY A 33 19.84 8.46 -3.64
N ILE A 34 19.41 7.60 -2.71
CA ILE A 34 20.27 7.06 -1.64
C ILE A 34 21.20 5.96 -2.17
N ILE A 35 20.70 5.06 -3.02
CA ILE A 35 21.47 3.92 -3.53
C ILE A 35 22.46 4.34 -4.62
N GLY A 36 22.13 5.36 -5.41
CA GLY A 36 22.97 5.87 -6.48
C GLY A 36 23.14 4.88 -7.63
N HIS A 37 24.38 4.47 -7.89
CA HIS A 37 24.75 3.56 -8.99
C HIS A 37 24.92 2.10 -8.56
N LEU A 38 24.66 1.78 -7.29
CA LEU A 38 24.77 0.41 -6.81
C LEU A 38 23.67 -0.46 -7.42
N THR A 39 24.05 -1.67 -7.83
CA THR A 39 23.12 -2.70 -8.33
C THR A 39 22.57 -3.58 -7.22
N LYS A 40 23.04 -3.40 -5.98
CA LYS A 40 22.63 -4.15 -4.80
C LYS A 40 22.46 -3.23 -3.60
N TYR A 41 21.53 -3.59 -2.71
CA TYR A 41 21.37 -2.90 -1.43
C TYR A 41 22.60 -3.15 -0.55
N PRO A 42 23.27 -2.10 -0.04
CA PRO A 42 24.53 -2.25 0.71
C PRO A 42 24.38 -3.00 2.04
N SER A 43 23.19 -2.94 2.66
CA SER A 43 22.92 -3.57 3.96
C SER A 43 22.49 -5.04 3.86
N THR A 44 21.83 -5.44 2.78
CA THR A 44 21.22 -6.77 2.64
C THR A 44 21.85 -7.60 1.51
N GLY A 45 22.59 -6.98 0.59
CA GLY A 45 23.16 -7.63 -0.59
C GLY A 45 22.12 -8.05 -1.64
N VAL A 46 20.84 -7.72 -1.44
CA VAL A 46 19.76 -8.03 -2.38
C VAL A 46 19.90 -7.18 -3.63
N ASP A 47 19.60 -7.75 -4.80
CA ASP A 47 19.64 -7.03 -6.07
C ASP A 47 18.62 -5.89 -6.09
N TYR A 48 19.07 -4.74 -6.56
CA TYR A 48 18.26 -3.54 -6.68
C TYR A 48 17.94 -3.25 -8.15
N ASP A 49 16.66 -3.35 -8.50
CA ASP A 49 16.15 -2.99 -9.82
C ASP A 49 15.22 -1.78 -9.72
N PHE A 50 15.74 -0.62 -10.09
CA PHE A 50 14.97 0.63 -10.08
C PHE A 50 13.82 0.61 -11.09
N THR A 51 14.04 0.06 -12.29
CA THR A 51 13.03 0.02 -13.35
C THR A 51 11.83 -0.81 -12.92
N ARG A 52 12.08 -1.91 -12.22
CA ARG A 52 11.04 -2.73 -11.63
C ARG A 52 10.35 -2.01 -10.46
N ASN A 53 11.13 -1.42 -9.55
CA ASN A 53 10.61 -0.79 -8.34
C ASN A 53 9.76 0.45 -8.62
N VAL A 54 10.14 1.30 -9.59
CA VAL A 54 9.39 2.52 -9.95
C VAL A 54 8.01 2.23 -10.51
N LEU A 55 7.76 1.02 -11.02
CA LEU A 55 6.45 0.57 -11.46
C LEU A 55 5.71 -0.21 -10.36
N LEU A 56 6.36 -1.23 -9.78
CA LEU A 56 5.70 -2.14 -8.84
C LEU A 56 5.32 -1.45 -7.52
N LEU A 57 6.17 -0.58 -6.97
CA LEU A 57 5.90 0.05 -5.68
C LEU A 57 4.72 1.03 -5.75
N PRO A 58 4.62 1.93 -6.75
CA PRO A 58 3.43 2.79 -6.87
C PRO A 58 2.15 2.04 -7.15
N ILE A 59 2.18 0.99 -7.98
CA ILE A 59 0.99 0.15 -8.25
C ILE A 59 0.54 -0.55 -6.96
N SER A 60 1.48 -1.14 -6.22
CA SER A 60 1.20 -1.78 -4.93
C SER A 60 0.65 -0.78 -3.92
N GLY A 61 1.24 0.41 -3.84
CA GLY A 61 0.77 1.51 -3.00
C GLY A 61 -0.64 1.95 -3.37
N LEU A 62 -0.95 2.11 -4.66
CA LEU A 62 -2.28 2.43 -5.14
C LEU A 62 -3.31 1.36 -4.75
N MET A 63 -2.98 0.07 -4.94
CA MET A 63 -3.84 -1.04 -4.51
C MET A 63 -4.12 -0.99 -3.01
N MET A 64 -3.08 -0.76 -2.20
CA MET A 64 -3.20 -0.64 -0.74
C MET A 64 -4.05 0.57 -0.34
N GLY A 65 -3.84 1.73 -0.98
CA GLY A 65 -4.63 2.94 -0.75
C GLY A 65 -6.11 2.76 -1.12
N LEU A 66 -6.40 2.07 -2.23
CA LEU A 66 -7.79 1.77 -2.60
C LEU A 66 -8.43 0.77 -1.63
N LEU A 67 -7.71 -0.28 -1.22
CA LEU A 67 -8.19 -1.27 -0.25
C LEU A 67 -8.53 -0.61 1.08
N THR A 68 -7.62 0.23 1.61
CA THR A 68 -7.87 0.97 2.85
C THR A 68 -9.05 1.93 2.73
N GLY A 69 -9.19 2.64 1.60
CA GLY A 69 -10.35 3.49 1.33
C GLY A 69 -11.67 2.71 1.29
N ILE A 70 -11.69 1.52 0.67
CA ILE A 70 -12.87 0.64 0.63
C ILE A 70 -13.28 0.21 2.04
N LEU A 71 -12.30 -0.23 2.86
CA LEU A 71 -12.55 -0.65 4.24
C LEU A 71 -13.06 0.51 5.11
N GLU A 72 -12.46 1.69 4.97
CA GLU A 72 -12.85 2.88 5.72
C GLU A 72 -14.30 3.27 5.46
N ILE A 73 -14.65 3.41 4.18
CA ILE A 73 -15.95 3.94 3.76
C ILE A 73 -17.03 2.86 3.88
N GLY A 74 -16.69 1.61 3.58
CA GLY A 74 -17.63 0.47 3.58
C GLY A 74 -17.93 -0.08 4.97
N TYR A 75 -16.90 -0.29 5.80
CA TYR A 75 -16.98 -1.06 7.04
C TYR A 75 -16.75 -0.21 8.29
N PHE A 76 -15.60 0.48 8.40
CA PHE A 76 -15.25 1.18 9.65
C PHE A 76 -16.19 2.35 9.96
N SER A 77 -16.67 3.04 8.92
CA SER A 77 -17.65 4.12 9.10
C SER A 77 -18.92 3.65 9.81
N LYS A 78 -19.35 2.40 9.61
CA LYS A 78 -20.54 1.80 10.22
C LYS A 78 -20.26 1.13 11.56
N TRP A 79 -19.10 0.48 11.68
CA TRP A 79 -18.78 -0.31 12.87
C TRP A 79 -18.51 0.57 14.10
N PHE A 80 -17.89 1.74 13.91
CA PHE A 80 -17.51 2.64 15.00
C PHE A 80 -18.49 3.81 15.22
N ILE A 81 -19.79 3.62 14.95
CA ILE A 81 -20.82 4.65 15.18
C ILE A 81 -21.11 4.83 16.68
N LYS A 82 -21.09 3.75 17.46
CA LYS A 82 -21.49 3.74 18.88
C LYS A 82 -20.32 3.71 19.88
N THR A 83 -19.08 3.82 19.40
CA THR A 83 -17.86 3.69 20.23
C THR A 83 -17.28 5.05 20.60
N SER A 84 -16.69 5.17 21.79
CA SER A 84 -15.98 6.39 22.21
C SER A 84 -14.80 6.71 21.28
N PHE A 85 -14.49 8.01 21.14
CA PHE A 85 -13.47 8.51 20.20
C PHE A 85 -12.10 7.85 20.39
N THR A 86 -11.63 7.70 21.64
CA THR A 86 -10.33 7.07 21.94
C THR A 86 -10.31 5.60 21.54
N LYS A 87 -11.35 4.83 21.90
CA LYS A 87 -11.45 3.40 21.53
C LYS A 87 -11.48 3.24 20.02
N LYS A 88 -12.19 4.13 19.31
CA LYS A 88 -12.25 4.15 17.85
C LYS A 88 -10.88 4.36 17.20
N ILE A 89 -10.08 5.30 17.68
CA ILE A 89 -8.73 5.55 17.14
C ILE A 89 -7.83 4.33 17.37
N VAL A 90 -7.76 3.83 18.60
CA VAL A 90 -6.85 2.72 18.95
C VAL A 90 -7.17 1.47 18.14
N PHE A 91 -8.44 1.05 18.10
CA PHE A 91 -8.84 -0.13 17.32
C PHE A 91 -8.60 0.04 15.83
N LYS A 92 -8.93 1.21 15.27
CA LYS A 92 -8.76 1.48 13.85
C LYS A 92 -7.28 1.44 13.46
N SER A 93 -6.40 2.04 14.27
CA SER A 93 -4.95 2.01 14.06
C SER A 93 -4.38 0.59 14.12
N LEU A 94 -4.80 -0.22 15.10
CA LEU A 94 -4.38 -1.62 15.20
C LEU A 94 -4.80 -2.44 13.98
N ILE A 95 -6.05 -2.29 13.53
CA ILE A 95 -6.54 -3.01 12.36
C ILE A 95 -5.76 -2.60 11.11
N TYR A 96 -5.51 -1.29 10.91
CA TYR A 96 -4.70 -0.84 9.78
C TYR A 96 -3.28 -1.36 9.82
N LEU A 97 -2.66 -1.40 10.99
CA LEU A 97 -1.32 -1.95 11.16
C LEU A 97 -1.28 -3.43 10.75
N VAL A 98 -2.25 -4.22 11.19
CA VAL A 98 -2.37 -5.63 10.77
C VAL A 98 -2.55 -5.75 9.26
N ILE A 99 -3.42 -4.94 8.65
CA ILE A 99 -3.64 -4.98 7.19
C ILE A 99 -2.35 -4.62 6.44
N VAL A 100 -1.63 -3.59 6.88
CA VAL A 100 -0.34 -3.20 6.26
C VAL A 100 0.68 -4.32 6.37
N ILE A 101 0.83 -4.95 7.55
CA ILE A 101 1.76 -6.06 7.74
C ILE A 101 1.41 -7.23 6.83
N VAL A 102 0.15 -7.64 6.80
CA VAL A 102 -0.31 -8.75 5.95
C VAL A 102 -0.07 -8.42 4.47
N PHE A 103 -0.37 -7.19 4.04
CA PHE A 103 -0.13 -6.74 2.67
C PHE A 103 1.35 -6.83 2.31
N LEU A 104 2.25 -6.33 3.17
CA LEU A 104 3.69 -6.38 2.94
C LEU A 104 4.20 -7.82 2.88
N VAL A 105 3.75 -8.69 3.79
CA VAL A 105 4.13 -10.12 3.78
C VAL A 105 3.72 -10.78 2.46
N ILE A 106 2.51 -10.51 1.96
CA ILE A 106 2.04 -11.04 0.67
C ILE A 106 2.93 -10.55 -0.48
N ILE A 107 3.22 -9.25 -0.54
CA ILE A 107 4.06 -8.68 -1.61
C ILE A 107 5.48 -9.26 -1.56
N THR A 108 6.08 -9.36 -0.37
CA THR A 108 7.42 -9.94 -0.20
C THR A 108 7.44 -11.43 -0.57
N PHE A 109 6.41 -12.18 -0.20
CA PHE A 109 6.28 -13.59 -0.55
C PHE A 109 6.18 -13.77 -2.08
N ILE A 110 5.32 -12.98 -2.73
CA ILE A 110 5.19 -12.99 -4.20
C ILE A 110 6.53 -12.65 -4.87
N ASN A 111 7.21 -11.60 -4.42
CA ASN A 111 8.52 -11.19 -4.95
C ASN A 111 9.57 -12.31 -4.80
N THR A 112 9.56 -13.01 -3.67
CA THR A 112 10.46 -14.15 -3.43
C THR A 112 10.17 -15.30 -4.40
N LEU A 113 8.90 -15.63 -4.63
CA LEU A 113 8.51 -16.67 -5.60
C LEU A 113 8.94 -16.31 -7.03
N TYR A 114 8.72 -15.07 -7.47
CA TYR A 114 9.16 -14.62 -8.80
C TYR A 114 10.69 -14.64 -8.94
N THR A 115 11.43 -14.30 -7.88
CA THR A 115 12.89 -14.29 -7.93
C THR A 115 13.47 -15.71 -7.96
N LEU A 116 12.83 -16.67 -7.26
CA LEU A 116 13.21 -18.09 -7.31
C LEU A 116 13.05 -18.67 -8.72
N ASP A 117 11.93 -18.39 -9.39
CA ASP A 117 11.62 -18.90 -10.74
C ASP A 117 12.60 -18.38 -11.81
N ILE A 118 13.15 -17.17 -11.63
CA ILE A 118 14.13 -16.58 -12.56
C ILE A 118 15.53 -17.21 -12.42
N HIS A 119 15.85 -17.80 -11.26
CA HIS A 119 17.18 -18.36 -10.95
C HIS A 119 17.24 -19.90 -10.97
N SER A 120 16.13 -20.59 -11.24
CA SER A 120 16.05 -22.04 -11.47
C SER A 120 16.13 -22.39 -12.95
#